data_AF-G5R1I3-F1
#
_entry.id   AF-G5R1I3-F1
#
_cell.length_a   1.000
_cell.length_b   1.000
_cell.length_c   1.000
_cell.angle_alpha   90.00
_cell.angle_beta   90.00
_cell.angle_gamma   90.00
#
_symmetry.space_group_name_H-M   'P 1'
#
loop_
_entity.id
_entity.type
_entity.pdbx_description
1 polymer ?
#
loop_
_entity_poly.entity_id
_entity_poly.type
_entity_poly.pdbx_seq_one_letter_code
_entity_poly.pdbx_strand_id
1 'polypeptide(L)'
;TPGADMTPGQLDYTSRPLDVALQQDGWLVVQAADGAEGYTRNGNIQVGPTGQLTIQGHPVIGEGGPITVPEGSEITIAADGTISALNPGDPPNTVAPVGRLKLVKAEGNEVQRSDDGLFRLTAEAQAERGAVLAADPSIRIMSGVLEGSNVKPVEAMTDMIANARRFEMQMKVITSVDENEGRANQLLSMS
;
A
#
# COMPACT_ATOMS: atom_id res chain seq x y z
N THR A 1 1.86 -10.93 12.75
CA THR A 1 0.98 -9.96 12.05
C THR A 1 0.41 -10.64 10.82
N PRO A 2 -0.80 -10.30 10.33
CA PRO A 2 -1.26 -10.82 9.05
C PRO A 2 -0.20 -10.50 8.00
N GLY A 3 0.26 -11.52 7.28
CA GLY A 3 1.19 -11.32 6.16
C GLY A 3 0.52 -10.50 5.07
N ALA A 4 1.31 -9.76 4.31
CA ALA A 4 0.82 -9.05 3.13
C ALA A 4 1.11 -9.91 1.89
N ASP A 5 0.07 -10.19 1.09
CA ASP A 5 0.22 -10.82 -0.21
C ASP A 5 0.62 -9.74 -1.23
N MET A 6 1.81 -9.91 -1.83
CA MET A 6 2.41 -8.96 -2.78
C MET A 6 1.99 -9.20 -4.23
N THR A 7 1.12 -10.19 -4.47
CA THR A 7 0.57 -10.43 -5.81
C THR A 7 -0.23 -9.21 -6.28
N PRO A 8 -0.06 -8.77 -7.54
CA PRO A 8 -0.74 -7.60 -8.04
C PRO A 8 -2.26 -7.81 -8.09
N GLY A 9 -3.00 -6.74 -7.79
CA GLY A 9 -4.44 -6.70 -7.93
C GLY A 9 -4.91 -6.55 -9.38
N GLN A 10 -6.22 -6.46 -9.57
CA GLN A 10 -6.79 -6.12 -10.88
C GLN A 10 -6.46 -4.67 -11.23
N LEU A 11 -6.12 -4.40 -12.49
CA LEU A 11 -5.91 -3.04 -13.00
C LEU A 11 -7.22 -2.45 -13.51
N ASP A 12 -7.61 -1.31 -12.95
CA ASP A 12 -8.82 -0.57 -13.31
C ASP A 12 -8.45 0.69 -14.10
N TYR A 13 -8.96 0.81 -15.33
CA TYR A 13 -8.72 1.96 -16.20
C TYR A 13 -9.67 3.10 -15.86
N THR A 14 -9.21 4.05 -15.04
CA THR A 14 -10.02 5.18 -14.54
C THR A 14 -10.04 6.37 -15.49
N SER A 15 -9.11 6.42 -16.46
CA SER A 15 -8.91 7.57 -17.36
C SER A 15 -8.57 8.89 -16.65
N ARG A 16 -8.25 8.85 -15.34
CA ARG A 16 -7.82 10.02 -14.58
C ARG A 16 -6.29 10.14 -14.63
N PRO A 17 -5.71 11.26 -15.11
CA PRO A 17 -4.25 11.37 -15.29
C PRO A 17 -3.41 11.17 -14.03
N LEU A 18 -3.99 11.47 -12.86
CA LEU A 18 -3.35 11.32 -11.56
C LEU A 18 -3.48 9.92 -10.96
N ASP A 19 -4.25 9.02 -11.58
CA ASP A 19 -4.24 7.62 -11.18
C ASP A 19 -3.09 6.92 -11.89
N VAL A 20 -2.23 6.30 -11.09
CA VAL A 20 -1.07 5.56 -11.59
C VAL A 20 -1.07 4.12 -11.07
N ALA A 21 -0.63 3.20 -11.92
CA ALA A 21 -0.34 1.84 -11.53
C ALA A 21 1.14 1.53 -11.82
N LEU A 22 1.74 0.71 -10.96
CA LEU A 22 3.14 0.28 -11.07
C LEU A 22 3.20 -1.19 -11.45
N GLN A 23 4.37 -1.60 -11.93
CA GLN A 23 4.69 -3.03 -12.10
C GLN A 23 4.92 -3.69 -10.73
N GLN A 24 4.90 -5.02 -10.71
CA GLN A 24 4.88 -5.84 -9.48
C GLN A 24 5.95 -5.51 -8.44
N ASP A 25 7.14 -5.04 -8.82
CA ASP A 25 8.21 -4.71 -7.85
C ASP A 25 8.41 -3.20 -7.64
N GLY A 26 7.58 -2.39 -8.28
CA GLY A 26 7.64 -0.94 -8.23
C GLY A 26 6.85 -0.36 -7.07
N TRP A 27 7.41 0.65 -6.42
CA TRP A 27 6.79 1.36 -5.31
C TRP A 27 6.86 2.87 -5.49
N LEU A 28 5.80 3.55 -5.08
CA LEU A 28 5.77 5.00 -4.91
C LEU A 28 6.32 5.35 -3.53
N VAL A 29 7.04 6.45 -3.45
CA VAL A 29 7.56 6.98 -2.19
C VAL A 29 6.67 8.12 -1.70
N VAL A 30 6.26 8.04 -0.44
CA VAL A 30 5.51 9.08 0.25
C VAL A 30 6.21 9.45 1.55
N GLN A 31 5.91 10.63 2.06
CA GLN A 31 6.39 11.07 3.37
C GLN A 31 5.41 10.65 4.46
N ALA A 32 5.88 9.81 5.38
CA ALA A 32 5.14 9.45 6.57
C ALA A 32 5.05 10.65 7.54
N ALA A 33 4.16 10.57 8.54
CA ALA A 33 3.92 11.65 9.48
C ALA A 33 5.13 11.98 10.39
N ASP A 34 6.03 11.01 10.56
CA ASP A 34 7.31 11.15 11.26
C ASP A 34 8.40 11.81 10.40
N GLY A 35 8.11 12.10 9.13
CA GLY A 35 9.03 12.67 8.15
C GLY A 35 9.87 11.63 7.40
N ALA A 36 9.78 10.34 7.75
CA ALA A 36 10.49 9.26 7.07
C ALA A 36 9.84 8.91 5.72
N GLU A 37 10.58 8.21 4.87
CA GLU A 37 10.04 7.66 3.63
C GLU A 37 9.21 6.41 3.91
N GLY A 38 7.97 6.41 3.41
CA GLY A 38 7.12 5.24 3.33
C GLY A 38 6.90 4.85 1.87
N TYR A 39 6.63 3.56 1.66
CA TYR A 39 6.38 3.00 0.34
C TYR A 39 4.91 2.60 0.19
N THR A 40 4.34 2.84 -0.98
CA THR A 40 2.96 2.48 -1.28
C THR A 40 2.80 2.05 -2.73
N ARG A 41 1.83 1.15 -2.97
CA ARG A 41 1.34 0.82 -4.32
C ARG A 41 0.06 1.56 -4.67
N ASN A 42 -0.53 2.26 -3.72
CA ASN A 42 -1.70 3.07 -4.02
C ASN A 42 -1.28 4.26 -4.88
N GLY A 43 -1.66 4.26 -6.15
CA GLY A 43 -1.41 5.37 -7.06
C GLY A 43 -2.57 6.33 -7.25
N ASN A 44 -3.50 6.40 -6.30
CA ASN A 44 -4.53 7.44 -6.25
C ASN A 44 -3.90 8.77 -5.79
N ILE A 45 -3.27 9.49 -6.72
CA ILE A 45 -2.64 10.77 -6.41
C ILE A 45 -3.69 11.88 -6.44
N GLN A 46 -3.65 12.75 -5.45
CA GLN A 46 -4.54 13.89 -5.30
C GLN A 46 -3.74 15.16 -5.12
N VAL A 47 -4.24 16.25 -5.68
CA VAL A 47 -3.68 17.59 -5.43
C VAL A 47 -4.30 18.12 -4.15
N GLY A 48 -3.47 18.37 -3.15
CA GLY A 48 -3.89 18.96 -1.89
C GLY A 48 -4.21 20.45 -2.02
N PRO A 49 -4.79 21.07 -0.96
CA PRO A 49 -5.20 22.48 -0.97
C PRO A 49 -4.06 23.47 -1.20
N THR A 50 -2.83 23.07 -0.93
CA THR A 50 -1.60 23.88 -1.09
C THR A 50 -0.86 23.56 -2.38
N GLY A 51 -1.49 22.82 -3.30
CA GLY A 51 -0.85 22.35 -4.54
C GLY A 51 0.09 21.16 -4.35
N GLN A 52 0.24 20.61 -3.14
CA GLN A 52 1.09 19.44 -2.90
C GLN A 52 0.43 18.15 -3.41
N LEU A 53 1.18 17.29 -4.09
CA LEU A 53 0.68 15.96 -4.45
C LEU A 53 0.66 15.05 -3.22
N THR A 54 -0.47 14.39 -2.99
CA THR A 54 -0.67 13.53 -1.83
C THR A 54 -1.31 12.20 -2.22
N ILE A 55 -1.00 11.14 -1.48
CA ILE A 55 -1.65 9.83 -1.55
C ILE A 55 -2.14 9.50 -0.14
N GLN A 56 -3.44 9.30 0.03
CA GLN A 56 -4.04 9.05 1.36
C GLN A 56 -3.66 10.12 2.41
N GLY A 57 -3.43 11.36 1.99
CA GLY A 57 -3.01 12.46 2.86
C GLY A 57 -1.50 12.54 3.12
N HIS A 58 -0.70 11.60 2.62
CA HIS A 58 0.76 11.63 2.70
C HIS A 58 1.36 12.35 1.49
N PRO A 59 2.29 13.31 1.67
CA PRO A 59 3.00 13.95 0.57
C PRO A 59 3.74 12.96 -0.31
N VAL A 60 3.60 13.09 -1.63
CA VAL A 60 4.35 12.27 -2.59
C VAL A 60 5.77 12.81 -2.74
N ILE A 61 6.75 11.93 -2.60
CA ILE A 61 8.17 12.26 -2.71
C ILE A 61 8.64 12.03 -4.15
N GLY A 62 9.21 13.08 -4.73
CA GLY A 62 9.98 13.04 -5.96
C GLY A 62 11.47 12.91 -5.70
N GLU A 63 12.26 12.92 -6.77
CA GLU A 63 13.72 12.87 -6.66
C GLU A 63 14.32 14.10 -5.97
N GLY A 64 13.62 15.24 -5.99
CA GLY A 64 14.02 16.48 -5.33
C GLY A 64 13.31 16.75 -3.99
N GLY A 65 12.56 15.79 -3.45
CA GLY A 65 11.70 15.97 -2.27
C GLY A 65 10.20 16.03 -2.60
N PRO A 66 9.35 16.51 -1.68
CA PRO A 66 7.90 16.59 -1.89
C PRO A 66 7.53 17.39 -3.14
N ILE A 67 6.61 16.86 -3.94
CA ILE A 67 6.23 17.48 -5.21
C ILE A 67 5.04 18.43 -5.01
N THR A 68 5.19 19.67 -5.46
CA THR A 68 4.14 20.69 -5.46
C THR A 68 3.89 21.16 -6.89
N VAL A 69 2.63 21.24 -7.28
CA VAL A 69 2.17 21.69 -8.60
C VAL A 69 1.47 23.05 -8.46
N PRO A 70 1.48 23.89 -9.51
CA PRO A 70 0.71 25.14 -9.51
C PRO A 70 -0.79 24.90 -9.32
N GLU A 71 -1.45 25.74 -8.54
CA GLU A 71 -2.89 25.63 -8.30
C GLU A 71 -3.69 25.78 -9.61
N GLY A 72 -4.68 24.91 -9.80
CA GLY A 72 -5.54 24.89 -10.98
C GLY A 72 -4.89 24.35 -12.25
N SER A 73 -3.61 23.97 -12.21
CA SER A 73 -2.94 23.38 -13.38
C SER A 73 -3.48 21.99 -13.72
N GLU A 74 -3.53 21.70 -15.03
CA GLU A 74 -3.79 20.35 -15.52
C GLU A 74 -2.48 19.55 -15.47
N ILE A 75 -2.52 18.41 -14.78
CA ILE A 75 -1.33 17.63 -14.45
C ILE A 75 -1.33 16.35 -15.26
N THR A 76 -0.19 16.05 -15.86
CA THR A 76 0.03 14.82 -16.60
C THR A 76 1.25 14.10 -16.05
N ILE A 77 1.17 12.77 -15.98
CA ILE A 77 2.26 11.92 -15.50
C ILE A 77 2.67 10.99 -16.64
N ALA A 78 3.92 11.13 -17.07
CA ALA A 78 4.52 10.30 -18.09
C ALA A 78 4.94 8.93 -17.54
N ALA A 79 5.17 7.95 -18.42
CA ALA A 79 5.50 6.58 -18.04
C ALA A 79 6.82 6.42 -17.27
N ASP A 80 7.70 7.42 -17.33
CA ASP A 80 8.96 7.51 -16.60
C ASP A 80 8.82 8.19 -15.22
N GLY A 81 7.61 8.57 -14.82
CA GLY A 81 7.34 9.29 -13.58
C GLY A 81 7.49 10.81 -13.70
N THR A 82 7.80 11.36 -14.88
CA THR A 82 7.88 12.82 -15.07
C THR A 82 6.49 13.43 -14.97
N ILE A 83 6.34 14.38 -14.04
CA ILE A 83 5.12 15.14 -13.80
C ILE A 83 5.26 16.47 -14.53
N SER A 84 4.29 16.76 -15.39
CA SER A 84 4.23 17.99 -16.14
C SER A 84 2.90 18.68 -15.87
N ALA A 85 2.93 20.01 -15.75
CA ALA A 85 1.76 20.82 -15.48
C ALA A 85 1.53 21.82 -16.62
N LEU A 86 0.26 22.02 -16.93
CA LEU A 86 -0.23 23.05 -17.85
C LEU A 86 -1.08 24.04 -17.04
N ASN A 87 -0.67 25.30 -16.98
CA ASN A 87 -1.42 26.28 -16.19
C ASN A 87 -2.75 26.66 -16.88
N PRO A 88 -3.74 27.11 -16.11
CA PRO A 88 -4.98 27.65 -16.69
C PRO A 88 -4.72 28.81 -17.65
N GLY A 89 -5.22 28.70 -18.88
CA GLY A 89 -5.13 29.75 -19.89
C GLY A 89 -3.87 29.72 -20.75
N ASP A 90 -2.93 28.83 -20.46
CA ASP A 90 -1.75 28.60 -21.26
C ASP A 90 -2.06 27.72 -22.51
N PRO A 91 -1.39 27.93 -23.65
CA PRO A 91 -1.53 27.06 -24.82
C PRO A 91 -1.09 25.61 -24.51
N PRO A 92 -1.68 24.57 -25.14
CA PRO A 92 -1.29 23.17 -24.90
C PRO A 92 0.19 22.84 -25.15
N ASN A 93 0.94 23.74 -25.80
CA ASN A 93 2.36 23.56 -26.12
C ASN A 93 3.30 24.08 -25.02
N THR A 94 2.79 24.68 -23.95
CA THR A 94 3.60 25.25 -22.86
C THR A 94 3.60 24.38 -21.61
N VAL A 95 3.34 23.07 -21.75
CA VAL A 95 3.45 22.12 -20.65
C VAL A 95 4.87 22.16 -20.09
N ALA A 96 5.00 22.45 -18.79
CA ALA A 96 6.29 22.54 -18.12
C ALA A 96 6.50 21.35 -17.16
N PRO A 97 7.68 20.72 -17.13
CA PRO A 97 8.00 19.70 -16.14
C PRO A 97 8.08 20.33 -14.76
N VAL A 98 7.33 19.78 -13.80
CA VAL A 98 7.31 20.24 -12.39
C VAL A 98 8.23 19.41 -11.53
N GLY A 99 8.36 18.12 -11.83
CA GLY A 99 9.20 17.19 -11.09
C GLY A 99 9.11 15.78 -11.63
N ARG A 100 9.78 14.85 -10.96
CA ARG A 100 9.76 13.42 -11.28
C ARG A 100 9.49 12.61 -10.01
N LEU A 101 8.55 11.68 -10.09
CA LEU A 101 8.24 10.74 -9.01
C LEU A 101 9.48 9.92 -8.66
N LYS A 102 9.75 9.74 -7.36
CA LYS A 102 10.76 8.80 -6.91
C LYS A 102 10.14 7.41 -6.96
N LEU A 103 10.49 6.64 -7.99
CA LEU A 103 10.07 5.25 -8.16
C LEU A 103 11.17 4.35 -7.64
N VAL A 104 10.84 3.43 -6.74
CA VAL A 104 11.83 2.52 -6.15
C VAL A 104 11.45 1.07 -6.40
N LYS A 105 12.47 0.21 -6.50
CA LYS A 105 12.28 -1.23 -6.63
C LYS A 105 12.54 -1.93 -5.29
N ALA A 106 11.57 -2.69 -4.82
CA ALA A 106 11.70 -3.51 -3.62
C ALA A 106 10.95 -4.84 -3.77
N GLU A 107 11.60 -5.92 -3.40
CA GLU A 107 11.01 -7.26 -3.36
C GLU A 107 10.09 -7.41 -2.13
N GLY A 108 9.14 -8.34 -2.21
CA GLY A 108 8.12 -8.52 -1.18
C GLY A 108 8.65 -8.90 0.22
N ASN A 109 9.83 -9.50 0.30
CA ASN A 109 10.55 -9.83 1.54
C ASN A 109 11.37 -8.65 2.10
N GLU A 110 11.68 -7.66 1.27
CA GLU A 110 12.42 -6.47 1.70
C GLU A 110 11.51 -5.44 2.40
N VAL A 111 10.19 -5.58 2.24
CA VAL A 111 9.21 -4.63 2.78
C VAL A 111 8.28 -5.27 3.79
N GLN A 112 7.96 -4.50 4.84
CA GLN A 112 6.96 -4.84 5.83
C GLN A 112 5.90 -3.74 5.94
N ARG A 113 4.64 -4.14 6.05
CA ARG A 113 3.54 -3.20 6.28
C ARG A 113 3.58 -2.73 7.74
N SER A 114 3.49 -1.42 7.94
CA SER A 114 3.37 -0.80 9.26
C SER A 114 1.91 -0.49 9.59
N ASP A 115 1.68 -0.02 10.81
CA ASP A 115 0.33 0.23 11.36
C ASP A 115 -0.39 1.39 10.68
N ASP A 116 0.36 2.33 10.09
CA ASP A 116 -0.15 3.42 9.26
C ASP A 116 -0.57 2.97 7.85
N GLY A 117 -0.35 1.69 7.52
CA GLY A 117 -0.67 1.11 6.22
C GLY A 117 0.39 1.34 5.15
N LEU A 118 1.45 2.10 5.44
CA LEU A 118 2.61 2.27 4.57
C LEU A 118 3.58 1.09 4.73
N PHE A 119 4.32 0.82 3.66
CA PHE A 119 5.39 -0.16 3.67
C PHE A 119 6.71 0.50 4.05
N ARG A 120 7.52 -0.21 4.83
CA ARG A 120 8.87 0.20 5.22
C ARG A 120 9.82 -0.95 4.96
N LEU A 121 11.09 -0.65 4.73
CA LEU A 121 12.10 -1.68 4.61
C LEU A 121 12.22 -2.48 5.91
N THR A 122 12.48 -3.78 5.79
CA THR A 122 12.85 -4.64 6.92
C THR A 122 14.24 -4.24 7.43
N ALA A 123 14.57 -4.56 8.68
CA ALA A 123 15.89 -4.25 9.25
C ALA A 123 17.04 -4.89 8.46
N GLU A 124 16.79 -6.07 7.88
CA GLU A 124 17.73 -6.80 7.01
C GLU A 124 17.97 -6.03 5.71
N ALA A 125 16.89 -5.63 5.02
CA ALA A 125 17.00 -4.84 3.79
C ALA A 125 17.63 -3.46 4.03
N GLN A 126 17.36 -2.84 5.18
CA GLN A 126 18.00 -1.58 5.57
C GLN A 126 19.50 -1.71 5.80
N ALA A 127 19.95 -2.84 6.37
CA ALA A 127 21.37 -3.10 6.57
C ALA A 127 22.13 -3.29 5.25
N GLU A 128 21.47 -3.85 4.24
CA GLU A 128 22.07 -4.12 2.92
C GLU A 128 22.01 -2.90 1.98
N ARG A 129 20.85 -2.22 1.92
CA ARG A 129 20.56 -1.19 0.91
C ARG A 129 20.50 0.23 1.47
N GLY A 130 20.59 0.38 2.79
CA GLY A 130 20.49 1.66 3.50
C GLY A 130 19.06 1.98 3.97
N ALA A 131 18.92 3.11 4.65
CA ALA A 131 17.64 3.52 5.26
C ALA A 131 16.53 3.81 4.24
N VAL A 132 16.90 4.24 3.02
CA VAL A 132 15.99 4.60 1.93
C VAL A 132 16.46 3.97 0.64
N LEU A 133 15.52 3.60 -0.24
CA LEU A 133 15.84 3.08 -1.56
C LEU A 133 16.18 4.22 -2.53
N ALA A 134 17.15 3.96 -3.41
CA ALA A 134 17.46 4.84 -4.54
C ALA A 134 16.38 4.73 -5.62
N ALA A 135 16.18 5.82 -6.38
CA ALA A 135 15.28 5.81 -7.52
C ALA A 135 15.78 4.83 -8.60
N ASP A 136 14.89 4.00 -9.12
CA ASP A 136 15.18 3.04 -10.17
C ASP A 136 14.56 3.51 -11.50
N PRO A 137 15.39 3.93 -12.48
CA PRO A 137 14.90 4.45 -13.76
C PRO A 137 14.39 3.36 -14.71
N SER A 138 14.47 2.07 -14.34
CA SER A 138 13.90 0.96 -15.13
C SER A 138 12.39 0.80 -14.88
N ILE A 139 11.90 1.27 -13.74
CA ILE A 139 10.48 1.21 -13.40
C ILE A 139 9.70 2.12 -14.34
N ARG A 140 8.55 1.61 -14.78
CA ARG A 140 7.59 2.34 -15.59
C ARG A 140 6.25 2.36 -14.88
N ILE A 141 5.53 3.45 -15.06
CA ILE A 141 4.17 3.61 -14.55
C ILE A 141 3.17 3.68 -15.69
N MET A 142 1.95 3.26 -15.40
CA MET A 142 0.81 3.39 -16.29
C MET A 142 -0.12 4.45 -15.71
N SER A 143 -0.26 5.59 -16.39
CA SER A 143 -1.20 6.64 -16.00
C SER A 143 -2.62 6.34 -16.50
N GLY A 144 -3.62 6.86 -15.80
CA GLY A 144 -5.03 6.57 -16.06
C GLY A 144 -5.49 5.20 -15.58
N VAL A 145 -4.70 4.55 -14.71
CA VAL A 145 -4.95 3.18 -14.22
C VAL A 145 -4.73 3.16 -12.72
N LEU A 146 -5.58 2.45 -11.99
CA LEU A 146 -5.45 2.21 -10.56
C LEU A 146 -5.35 0.71 -10.30
N GLU A 147 -4.44 0.31 -9.41
CA GLU A 147 -4.37 -1.06 -8.92
C GLU A 147 -5.43 -1.28 -7.83
N GLY A 148 -6.31 -2.26 -8.05
CA GLY A 148 -7.35 -2.68 -7.12
C GLY A 148 -6.83 -3.64 -6.05
N SER A 149 -7.72 -4.07 -5.15
CA SER A 149 -7.37 -5.07 -4.15
C SER A 149 -7.19 -6.45 -4.79
N ASN A 150 -6.18 -7.20 -4.33
CA ASN A 150 -6.00 -8.62 -4.64
C ASN A 150 -6.86 -9.55 -3.75
N VAL A 151 -7.67 -9.00 -2.84
CA VAL A 151 -8.55 -9.78 -1.96
C VAL A 151 -9.79 -10.25 -2.72
N LYS A 152 -10.11 -11.54 -2.61
CA LYS A 152 -11.34 -12.13 -3.12
C LYS A 152 -12.38 -12.22 -2.01
N PRO A 153 -13.44 -11.38 -2.01
CA PRO A 153 -14.35 -11.28 -0.87
C PRO A 153 -15.09 -12.58 -0.54
N VAL A 154 -15.46 -13.35 -1.56
CA VAL A 154 -16.17 -14.63 -1.39
C VAL A 154 -15.29 -15.65 -0.65
N GLU A 155 -14.03 -15.76 -1.06
CA GLU A 155 -13.05 -16.66 -0.44
C GLU A 155 -12.75 -16.24 1.01
N ALA A 156 -12.57 -14.93 1.24
CA ALA A 156 -12.39 -14.39 2.58
C ALA A 156 -13.58 -14.68 3.51
N MET A 157 -14.83 -14.59 3.01
CA MET A 157 -16.02 -14.94 3.79
C MET A 157 -16.08 -16.44 4.12
N THR A 158 -15.72 -17.31 3.18
CA THR A 158 -15.67 -18.76 3.44
C THR A 158 -14.62 -19.11 4.48
N ASP A 159 -13.47 -18.44 4.46
CA ASP A 159 -12.41 -18.61 5.44
C ASP A 159 -12.84 -18.12 6.83
N MET A 160 -13.56 -17.00 6.92
CA MET A 160 -14.14 -16.54 8.19
C MET A 160 -15.12 -17.56 8.76
N ILE A 161 -16.02 -18.11 7.94
CA ILE A 161 -16.98 -19.14 8.38
C ILE A 161 -16.25 -20.41 8.84
N ALA A 162 -15.24 -20.84 8.10
CA ALA A 162 -14.43 -22.01 8.45
C ALA A 162 -13.67 -21.79 9.78
N ASN A 163 -13.11 -20.60 9.98
CA ASN A 163 -12.43 -20.23 11.22
C ASN A 163 -13.40 -20.13 12.41
N ALA A 164 -14.59 -19.55 12.23
CA ALA A 164 -15.63 -19.51 13.26
C ALA A 164 -16.05 -20.92 13.69
N ARG A 165 -16.25 -21.83 12.72
CA ARG A 165 -16.58 -23.24 13.00
C ARG A 165 -15.43 -23.96 13.72
N ARG A 166 -14.18 -23.71 13.34
CA ARG A 166 -13.01 -24.28 14.04
C ARG A 166 -12.95 -23.80 15.49
N PHE A 167 -13.20 -22.51 15.72
CA PHE A 167 -13.27 -21.95 17.06
C PHE A 167 -14.43 -22.57 17.88
N GLU A 168 -15.62 -22.72 17.31
CA GLU A 168 -16.74 -23.40 17.96
C GLU A 168 -16.41 -24.85 18.34
N MET A 169 -15.75 -25.59 17.44
CA MET A 169 -15.31 -26.96 17.72
C MET A 169 -14.27 -26.99 18.85
N GLN A 170 -13.31 -26.05 18.86
CA GLN A 170 -12.32 -25.92 19.94
C GLN A 170 -12.98 -25.62 21.29
N MET A 171 -13.94 -24.70 21.32
CA MET A 171 -14.73 -24.40 22.53
C MET A 171 -15.53 -25.61 23.00
N LYS A 172 -16.14 -26.37 22.08
CA LYS A 172 -16.88 -27.58 22.43
C LYS A 172 -16.00 -28.67 23.03
N VAL A 173 -14.76 -28.80 22.53
CA VAL A 173 -13.77 -29.72 23.13
C VAL A 173 -13.40 -29.28 24.54
N ILE A 174 -13.16 -27.98 24.78
CA ILE A 174 -12.87 -27.44 26.12
C ILE A 174 -14.03 -27.72 27.07
N THR A 175 -15.26 -27.40 26.68
CA THR A 175 -16.45 -27.69 27.52
C THR A 175 -16.60 -29.17 27.80
N SER A 176 -16.33 -30.05 26.83
CA SER A 176 -16.38 -31.49 27.03
C SER A 176 -15.30 -31.99 28.00
N VAL A 177 -14.12 -31.37 28.03
CA VAL A 177 -13.06 -31.68 28.99
C VAL A 177 -13.47 -31.21 30.39
N ASP A 178 -13.97 -29.98 30.53
CA ASP A 178 -14.45 -29.42 31.80
C ASP A 178 -15.57 -30.28 32.41
N GLU A 179 -16.53 -30.72 31.59
CA GLU A 179 -17.59 -31.64 32.03
C GLU A 179 -17.03 -32.99 32.51
N ASN A 180 -16.03 -33.52 31.81
CA ASN A 180 -15.40 -34.79 32.15
C ASN A 180 -14.58 -34.69 33.45
N GLU A 181 -13.82 -33.60 33.64
CA GLU A 181 -13.11 -33.31 34.88
C GLU A 181 -14.07 -33.16 36.07
N GLY A 182 -15.20 -32.47 35.88
CA GLY A 182 -16.24 -32.35 36.90
C GLY A 182 -16.79 -33.70 37.35
N ARG A 183 -17.06 -34.62 36.40
CA ARG A 183 -17.51 -35.99 36.71
C ARG A 183 -16.42 -36.81 37.40
N ALA A 184 -15.16 -36.69 36.98
CA ALA A 184 -14.04 -37.39 37.61
C ALA A 184 -13.83 -36.95 39.08
N ASN A 185 -13.94 -35.65 39.37
CA ASN A 185 -13.85 -35.13 40.73
C ASN A 185 -14.99 -35.62 41.64
N GLN A 186 -16.21 -35.77 41.12
CA GLN A 186 -17.32 -36.35 41.89
C GLN A 186 -17.02 -37.79 42.32
N LEU A 187 -16.44 -38.60 41.45
CA LEU A 187 -16.04 -39.98 41.78
C LEU A 187 -14.97 -40.03 42.88
N LEU A 188 -13.97 -39.14 42.83
CA LEU A 188 -12.93 -39.02 43.86
C LEU A 188 -13.48 -38.54 45.22
N SER A 189 -14.52 -37.70 45.23
CA SER A 189 -15.14 -37.23 46.48
C SER A 189 -15.99 -38.28 47.19
N MET A 190 -16.35 -39.36 46.49
CA MET A 190 -17.17 -40.46 47.00
C MET A 190 -16.35 -41.67 47.49
N SER A 191 -15.02 -41.66 47.30
CA SER A 191 -14.08 -42.65 47.84
C SER A 191 -13.40 -42.14 49.11
#